data_AF-A0A1V5P2E0-F1
#
_entry.id   AF-A0A1V5P2E0-F1
#
_cell.length_a   1.000
_cell.length_b   1.000
_cell.length_c   1.000
_cell.angle_alpha   90.00
_cell.angle_beta   90.00
_cell.angle_gamma   90.00
#
_symmetry.space_group_name_H-M   'P 1'
#
loop_
_entity.id
_entity.type
_entity.pdbx_description
1 polymer ?
#
loop_
_entity_poly.entity_id
_entity_poly.type
_entity_poly.pdbx_seq_one_letter_code
_entity_poly.pdbx_strand_id
1 'polypeptide(L)'
;MSLNNASGKTVTVNYATADGTALAGEDYSATQGQLSFAPGITSRTLAVNIIGDNVKENNETFTVSLSNPVNATIGDTTGAGAITDDDTPAFSITDASVDEGDSGTRPLVFIVELSKPSTQAVTVKYSTSPGTAQSGSDYVHTSGTLTFAAGETLKTITVQIVGDTISEPNESFTVALNTPSSGTTLARGTATGTIRDDGGSRVFLPLVVRNHSGAQ
;
A
#
# COMPACT_ATOMS: atom_id res chain seq x y z
N MET A 1 -29.70 19.62 12.18
CA MET A 1 -29.86 20.88 12.93
C MET A 1 -31.22 20.89 13.59
N SER A 2 -31.32 21.39 14.81
CA SER A 2 -32.58 21.39 15.57
C SER A 2 -32.81 22.67 16.34
N LEU A 3 -34.08 22.93 16.64
CA LEU A 3 -34.53 23.91 17.63
C LEU A 3 -34.79 23.20 18.96
N ASN A 4 -34.48 23.83 20.08
CA ASN A 4 -34.77 23.27 21.40
C ASN A 4 -36.27 23.27 21.74
N ASN A 5 -37.05 24.13 21.09
CA ASN A 5 -38.50 24.22 21.21
C ASN A 5 -39.13 24.54 19.85
N ALA A 6 -40.38 24.15 19.66
CA ALA A 6 -41.17 24.56 18.49
C ALA A 6 -41.47 26.06 18.54
N SER A 7 -41.39 26.73 17.39
CA SER A 7 -41.82 28.12 17.23
C SER A 7 -43.18 28.20 16.55
N GLY A 8 -43.99 29.19 16.94
CA GLY A 8 -45.21 29.56 16.20
C GLY A 8 -44.95 30.39 14.94
N LYS A 9 -43.69 30.82 14.73
CA LYS A 9 -43.24 31.57 13.55
C LYS A 9 -42.24 30.74 12.76
N THR A 10 -42.09 31.04 11.48
CA THR A 10 -40.97 30.50 10.69
C THR A 10 -39.65 30.96 11.29
N VAL A 11 -38.75 30.02 11.54
CA VAL A 11 -37.37 30.30 11.97
C VAL A 11 -36.45 30.07 10.79
N THR A 12 -35.56 31.01 10.52
CA THR A 12 -34.51 30.85 9.51
C THR A 12 -33.13 31.07 10.12
N VAL A 13 -32.14 30.37 9.59
CA VAL A 13 -30.74 30.54 9.96
C VAL A 13 -29.88 30.31 8.73
N ASN A 14 -28.87 31.15 8.50
CA ASN A 14 -27.90 30.91 7.45
C ASN A 14 -26.87 29.89 7.93
N TYR A 15 -26.36 29.07 7.02
CA TYR A 15 -25.28 28.14 7.29
C TYR A 15 -24.21 28.24 6.21
N ALA A 16 -22.97 27.95 6.57
CA ALA A 16 -21.85 27.80 5.65
C ALA A 16 -20.84 26.80 6.21
N THR A 17 -20.35 25.89 5.36
CA THR A 17 -19.20 25.05 5.66
C THR A 17 -17.91 25.88 5.65
N ALA A 18 -16.94 25.49 6.46
CA ALA A 18 -15.59 26.02 6.43
C ALA A 18 -14.58 24.89 6.66
N ASP A 19 -13.42 25.01 6.00
CA ASP A 19 -12.37 24.02 6.03
C ASP A 19 -11.83 23.79 7.45
N GLY A 20 -11.40 22.56 7.69
CA GLY A 20 -10.61 22.18 8.86
C GLY A 20 -9.33 21.51 8.38
N THR A 21 -9.15 20.23 8.70
CA THR A 21 -8.16 19.41 8.00
C THR A 21 -8.69 18.95 6.65
N ALA A 22 -10.00 18.73 6.53
CA ALA A 22 -10.68 18.52 5.27
C ALA A 22 -10.87 19.87 4.56
N LEU A 23 -10.55 19.91 3.27
CA LEU A 23 -10.57 21.05 2.37
C LEU A 23 -11.71 20.95 1.36
N ALA A 24 -12.42 22.07 1.16
CA ALA A 24 -13.46 22.14 0.15
C ALA A 24 -12.88 22.01 -1.26
N GLY A 25 -13.47 21.12 -2.06
CA GLY A 25 -13.04 20.82 -3.43
C GLY A 25 -12.16 19.57 -3.53
N GLU A 26 -11.51 19.17 -2.44
CA GLU A 26 -10.73 17.93 -2.35
C GLU A 26 -11.54 16.86 -1.59
N ASP A 27 -11.96 17.14 -0.34
CA ASP A 27 -12.57 16.13 0.55
C ASP A 27 -14.08 16.29 0.68
N TYR A 28 -14.59 17.50 0.46
CA TYR A 28 -16.02 17.78 0.51
C TYR A 28 -16.41 18.95 -0.40
N SER A 29 -17.69 19.05 -0.74
CA SER A 29 -18.21 20.20 -1.50
C SER A 29 -18.64 21.34 -0.55
N ALA A 30 -18.04 22.52 -0.70
CA ALA A 30 -18.45 23.71 0.05
C ALA A 30 -19.96 23.95 -0.11
N THR A 31 -20.66 24.03 1.02
CA THR A 31 -22.11 24.17 1.07
C THR A 31 -22.48 25.36 1.94
N GLN A 32 -23.25 26.30 1.39
CA GLN A 32 -23.81 27.44 2.11
C GLN A 32 -25.25 27.70 1.70
N GLY A 33 -26.02 28.34 2.57
CA GLY A 33 -27.40 28.67 2.28
C GLY A 33 -28.17 29.16 3.51
N GLN A 34 -29.49 29.10 3.40
CA GLN A 34 -30.41 29.40 4.50
C GLN A 34 -31.32 28.20 4.75
N LEU A 35 -31.39 27.78 6.01
CA LEU A 35 -32.28 26.72 6.46
C LEU A 35 -33.54 27.33 7.05
N SER A 36 -34.70 26.75 6.71
CA SER A 36 -36.01 27.23 7.16
C SER A 36 -36.81 26.14 7.90
N PHE A 37 -37.24 26.48 9.10
CA PHE A 37 -38.12 25.70 9.94
C PHE A 37 -39.50 26.33 9.89
N ALA A 38 -40.47 25.62 9.29
CA ALA A 38 -41.86 26.04 9.33
C ALA A 38 -42.38 26.02 10.79
N PRO A 39 -43.45 26.76 11.12
CA PRO A 39 -44.04 26.71 12.45
C PRO A 39 -44.30 25.27 12.91
N GLY A 40 -43.94 24.95 14.15
CA GLY A 40 -44.05 23.60 14.71
C GLY A 40 -42.92 22.63 14.35
N ILE A 41 -42.08 22.93 13.34
CA ILE A 41 -40.97 22.04 12.94
C ILE A 41 -39.71 22.37 13.74
N THR A 42 -39.12 21.35 14.37
CA THR A 42 -37.94 21.52 15.24
C THR A 42 -36.68 20.85 14.69
N SER A 43 -36.76 20.15 13.56
CA SER A 43 -35.59 19.45 12.99
C SER A 43 -35.54 19.59 11.47
N ARG A 44 -34.32 19.80 10.98
CA ARG A 44 -33.97 19.81 9.56
C ARG A 44 -32.59 19.20 9.40
N THR A 45 -32.41 18.44 8.32
CA THR A 45 -31.11 17.91 7.91
C THR A 45 -30.40 18.93 7.03
N LEU A 46 -29.09 19.04 7.22
CA LEU A 46 -28.18 19.67 6.26
C LEU A 46 -27.38 18.52 5.64
N ALA A 47 -27.41 18.40 4.33
CA ALA A 47 -26.55 17.48 3.60
C ALA A 47 -25.30 18.25 3.13
N VAL A 48 -24.13 17.67 3.36
CA VAL A 48 -22.85 18.10 2.80
C VAL A 48 -22.31 16.92 2.02
N ASN A 49 -21.95 17.13 0.75
CA ASN A 49 -21.43 16.06 -0.10
C ASN A 49 -19.95 15.84 0.21
N ILE A 50 -19.57 14.58 0.43
CA ILE A 50 -18.18 14.15 0.59
C ILE A 50 -17.65 13.72 -0.78
N ILE A 51 -16.40 14.06 -1.06
CA ILE A 51 -15.67 13.67 -2.25
C ILE A 51 -14.74 12.54 -1.81
N GLY A 52 -14.88 11.35 -2.41
CA GLY A 52 -14.03 10.21 -2.09
C GLY A 52 -13.04 9.95 -3.22
N ASP A 53 -11.90 9.35 -2.88
CA ASP A 53 -10.90 8.92 -3.84
C ASP A 53 -10.42 7.48 -3.57
N ASN A 54 -9.13 7.18 -3.82
CA ASN A 54 -8.53 5.89 -3.51
C ASN A 54 -7.10 6.11 -2.98
N VAL A 55 -6.91 7.13 -2.16
CA VAL A 55 -5.64 7.49 -1.54
C VAL A 55 -5.81 7.34 -0.02
N LYS A 56 -4.87 6.66 0.64
CA LYS A 56 -4.91 6.60 2.10
C LYS A 56 -4.59 7.95 2.71
N GLU A 57 -5.55 8.47 3.49
CA GLU A 57 -5.46 9.71 4.24
C GLU A 57 -5.69 9.49 5.74
N ASN A 58 -5.47 10.54 6.54
CA ASN A 58 -5.90 10.55 7.92
C ASN A 58 -7.39 10.84 7.98
N ASN A 59 -8.05 10.51 9.10
CA ASN A 59 -9.40 11.04 9.31
C ASN A 59 -9.35 12.56 9.42
N GLU A 60 -10.37 13.19 8.88
CA GLU A 60 -10.38 14.63 8.71
C GLU A 60 -11.64 15.29 9.28
N THR A 61 -11.60 16.60 9.41
CA THR A 61 -12.71 17.38 9.94
C THR A 61 -12.90 18.66 9.15
N PHE A 62 -14.15 19.10 9.05
CA PHE A 62 -14.55 20.43 8.61
C PHE A 62 -15.59 20.99 9.59
N THR A 63 -15.98 22.24 9.44
CA THR A 63 -16.99 22.86 10.30
C THR A 63 -18.19 23.37 9.51
N VAL A 64 -19.34 23.48 10.18
CA VAL A 64 -20.52 24.19 9.70
C VAL A 64 -20.81 25.31 10.68
N SER A 65 -20.80 26.55 10.19
CA SER A 65 -21.12 27.74 10.97
C SER A 65 -22.57 28.17 10.76
N LEU A 66 -23.20 28.71 11.80
CA LEU A 66 -24.54 29.30 11.74
C LEU A 66 -24.45 30.82 11.90
N SER A 67 -25.28 31.55 11.14
CA SER A 67 -25.34 33.02 11.21
C SER A 67 -26.73 33.56 10.89
N ASN A 68 -26.94 34.85 11.18
CA ASN A 68 -28.14 35.60 10.81
C ASN A 68 -29.47 34.90 11.18
N PRO A 69 -29.68 34.50 12.46
CA PRO A 69 -30.91 33.85 12.85
C PRO A 69 -32.09 34.83 12.81
N VAL A 70 -33.27 34.34 12.45
CA VAL A 70 -34.53 35.08 12.49
C VAL A 70 -35.54 34.31 13.35
N ASN A 71 -36.21 35.00 14.27
CA ASN A 71 -37.15 34.43 15.25
C ASN A 71 -36.54 33.35 16.18
N ALA A 72 -35.21 33.31 16.31
CA ALA A 72 -34.48 32.44 17.22
C ALA A 72 -33.14 33.08 17.61
N THR A 73 -32.48 32.52 18.62
CA THR A 73 -31.06 32.78 18.93
C THR A 73 -30.25 31.52 18.66
N ILE A 74 -29.02 31.68 18.19
CA ILE A 74 -28.12 30.55 17.97
C ILE A 74 -27.55 30.12 19.32
N GLY A 75 -27.72 28.84 19.67
CA GLY A 75 -27.08 28.24 20.85
C GLY A 75 -25.63 27.90 20.54
N ASP A 76 -25.43 26.95 19.62
CA ASP A 76 -24.12 26.56 19.12
C ASP A 76 -23.85 27.23 17.78
N THR A 77 -22.81 28.06 17.71
CA THR A 77 -22.46 28.80 16.48
C THR A 77 -21.76 27.94 15.44
N THR A 78 -21.20 26.79 15.85
CA THR A 78 -20.47 25.88 14.98
C THR A 78 -20.78 24.43 15.34
N GLY A 79 -20.78 23.56 14.32
CA GLY A 79 -20.76 22.10 14.47
C GLY A 79 -19.63 21.50 13.63
N ALA A 80 -19.05 20.40 14.10
CA ALA A 80 -18.00 19.68 13.38
C ALA A 80 -18.59 18.57 12.48
N GLY A 81 -18.10 18.50 11.25
CA GLY A 81 -18.21 17.32 10.38
C GLY A 81 -16.91 16.53 10.45
N ALA A 82 -17.00 15.20 10.42
CA ALA A 82 -15.85 14.31 10.36
C ALA A 82 -15.94 13.44 9.11
N ILE A 83 -14.82 13.28 8.42
CA ILE A 83 -14.64 12.39 7.28
C ILE A 83 -13.71 11.28 7.75
N THR A 84 -14.18 10.03 7.66
CA THR A 84 -13.37 8.86 7.98
C THR A 84 -12.86 8.25 6.70
N ASP A 85 -11.55 8.09 6.60
CA ASP A 85 -10.92 7.45 5.47
C ASP A 85 -11.19 5.94 5.49
N ASP A 86 -11.60 5.39 4.35
CA ASP A 86 -11.83 3.96 4.13
C ASP A 86 -10.81 3.31 3.17
N ASP A 87 -9.73 4.03 2.88
CA ASP A 87 -8.72 3.66 1.89
C ASP A 87 -7.53 2.92 2.50
N THR A 88 -7.79 1.83 3.23
CA THR A 88 -6.69 1.02 3.81
C THR A 88 -5.87 0.30 2.70
N PRO A 89 -4.57 0.60 2.52
CA PRO A 89 -3.74 -0.07 1.51
C PRO A 89 -3.29 -1.46 1.94
N ALA A 90 -3.01 -2.32 0.97
CA ALA A 90 -2.48 -3.66 1.21
C ALA A 90 -1.19 -3.90 0.42
N PHE A 91 -0.16 -4.45 1.07
CA PHE A 91 1.05 -4.90 0.40
C PHE A 91 0.85 -6.28 -0.24
N SER A 92 1.48 -6.48 -1.39
CA SER A 92 1.62 -7.79 -2.02
C SER A 92 3.03 -7.92 -2.60
N ILE A 93 3.54 -9.15 -2.64
CA ILE A 93 4.81 -9.48 -3.30
C ILE A 93 4.55 -10.53 -4.37
N THR A 94 5.25 -10.49 -5.51
CA THR A 94 5.12 -11.48 -6.59
C THR A 94 6.27 -12.49 -6.58
N ASP A 95 6.01 -13.70 -7.06
CA ASP A 95 7.06 -14.71 -7.26
C ASP A 95 8.06 -14.25 -8.32
N ALA A 96 9.27 -14.77 -8.23
CA ALA A 96 10.34 -14.47 -9.16
C ALA A 96 11.16 -15.73 -9.46
N SER A 97 11.77 -15.77 -10.64
CA SER A 97 12.69 -16.84 -11.00
C SER A 97 13.88 -16.32 -11.79
N VAL A 98 15.04 -16.95 -11.63
CA VAL A 98 16.24 -16.69 -12.40
C VAL A 98 16.97 -18.01 -12.64
N ASP A 99 17.71 -18.11 -13.74
CA ASP A 99 18.68 -19.20 -13.91
C ASP A 99 19.83 -19.01 -12.91
N GLU A 100 20.54 -20.04 -12.48
CA GLU A 100 21.55 -19.98 -11.41
C GLU A 100 22.90 -19.38 -11.85
N GLY A 101 23.43 -19.87 -12.96
CA GLY A 101 24.71 -19.48 -13.53
C GLY A 101 25.90 -20.25 -13.03
N ASP A 102 26.92 -20.30 -13.88
CA ASP A 102 28.16 -21.04 -13.59
C ASP A 102 29.07 -20.43 -12.50
N SER A 103 28.90 -19.14 -12.15
CA SER A 103 29.77 -18.45 -11.18
C SER A 103 29.24 -17.10 -10.69
N GLY A 104 29.79 -16.63 -9.57
CA GLY A 104 29.56 -15.29 -9.04
C GLY A 104 28.17 -15.14 -8.43
N THR A 105 27.62 -13.93 -8.48
CA THR A 105 26.25 -13.68 -8.03
C THR A 105 25.41 -12.97 -9.08
N ARG A 106 24.11 -13.25 -9.09
CA ARG A 106 23.13 -12.58 -9.97
C ARG A 106 21.90 -12.13 -9.18
N PRO A 107 21.29 -11.00 -9.57
CA PRO A 107 20.12 -10.49 -8.86
C PRO A 107 18.84 -11.25 -9.25
N LEU A 108 18.13 -11.78 -8.26
CA LEU A 108 16.73 -12.14 -8.35
C LEU A 108 15.88 -11.01 -7.75
N VAL A 109 15.01 -10.41 -8.56
CA VAL A 109 14.24 -9.22 -8.19
C VAL A 109 12.78 -9.59 -7.95
N PHE A 110 12.29 -9.31 -6.75
CA PHE A 110 10.88 -9.44 -6.38
C PHE A 110 10.22 -8.07 -6.42
N ILE A 111 9.02 -7.99 -7.00
CA ILE A 111 8.21 -6.78 -7.02
C ILE A 111 7.30 -6.79 -5.79
N VAL A 112 7.31 -5.69 -5.05
CA VAL A 112 6.38 -5.42 -3.94
C VAL A 112 5.48 -4.26 -4.32
N GLU A 113 4.18 -4.52 -4.32
CA GLU A 113 3.15 -3.56 -4.69
C GLU A 113 2.33 -3.14 -3.46
N LEU A 114 1.97 -1.85 -3.40
CA LEU A 114 0.98 -1.31 -2.49
C LEU A 114 -0.30 -1.04 -3.30
N SER A 115 -1.44 -1.63 -2.89
CA SER A 115 -2.67 -1.63 -3.69
C SER A 115 -3.25 -0.25 -4.02
N LYS A 116 -2.87 0.77 -3.25
CA LYS A 116 -3.25 2.16 -3.45
C LYS A 116 -2.23 3.10 -2.78
N PRO A 117 -2.06 4.34 -3.27
CA PRO A 117 -1.13 5.30 -2.67
C PRO A 117 -1.56 5.73 -1.25
N SER A 118 -0.64 6.37 -0.55
CA SER A 118 -0.86 6.95 0.78
C SER A 118 -0.27 8.36 0.81
N THR A 119 -0.93 9.31 1.49
CA THR A 119 -0.38 10.67 1.71
C THR A 119 0.79 10.68 2.69
N GLN A 120 0.97 9.60 3.45
CA GLN A 120 2.10 9.38 4.35
C GLN A 120 2.98 8.22 3.88
N ALA A 121 4.23 8.21 4.33
CA ALA A 121 5.12 7.09 4.09
C ALA A 121 4.66 5.84 4.85
N VAL A 122 4.71 4.68 4.20
CA VAL A 122 4.35 3.39 4.79
C VAL A 122 5.51 2.41 4.67
N THR A 123 5.58 1.45 5.58
CA THR A 123 6.70 0.50 5.65
C THR A 123 6.24 -0.94 5.78
N VAL A 124 7.06 -1.85 5.28
CA VAL A 124 6.89 -3.29 5.48
C VAL A 124 8.27 -3.92 5.61
N LYS A 125 8.46 -4.81 6.60
CA LYS A 125 9.71 -5.56 6.73
C LYS A 125 9.68 -6.79 5.84
N TYR A 126 10.86 -7.28 5.47
CA TYR A 126 10.98 -8.51 4.73
C TYR A 126 12.18 -9.34 5.18
N SER A 127 12.11 -10.64 4.95
CA SER A 127 13.23 -11.56 5.12
C SER A 127 13.11 -12.79 4.22
N THR A 128 14.25 -13.32 3.80
CA THR A 128 14.34 -14.61 3.11
C THR A 128 14.35 -15.77 4.10
N SER A 129 13.70 -16.87 3.77
CA SER A 129 13.77 -18.16 4.48
C SER A 129 14.06 -19.30 3.50
N PRO A 130 14.88 -20.29 3.89
CA PRO A 130 15.26 -21.39 3.01
C PRO A 130 14.05 -22.26 2.65
N GLY A 131 14.12 -22.87 1.46
CA GLY A 131 13.21 -23.91 1.00
C GLY A 131 14.04 -25.16 0.67
N THR A 132 14.10 -25.55 -0.60
CA THR A 132 15.13 -26.49 -1.07
C THR A 132 16.48 -25.78 -1.20
N ALA A 133 16.48 -24.52 -1.63
CA ALA A 133 17.66 -23.67 -1.67
C ALA A 133 18.08 -23.27 -0.24
N GLN A 134 19.37 -23.39 0.03
CA GLN A 134 20.10 -23.02 1.23
C GLN A 134 20.75 -21.63 1.09
N SER A 135 20.72 -20.88 2.20
CA SER A 135 21.43 -19.60 2.27
C SER A 135 22.93 -19.83 2.35
N GLY A 136 23.68 -19.12 1.54
CA GLY A 136 25.15 -19.12 1.48
C GLY A 136 25.69 -19.92 0.30
N SER A 137 25.07 -21.05 -0.04
CA SER A 137 25.42 -21.82 -1.24
C SER A 137 24.63 -21.36 -2.46
N ASP A 138 23.31 -21.15 -2.34
CA ASP A 138 22.44 -20.99 -3.52
C ASP A 138 21.89 -19.55 -3.58
N TYR A 139 21.72 -18.91 -2.43
CA TYR A 139 21.37 -17.48 -2.34
C TYR A 139 21.94 -16.80 -1.10
N VAL A 140 22.05 -15.48 -1.12
CA VAL A 140 22.46 -14.67 0.04
C VAL A 140 21.23 -14.29 0.85
N HIS A 141 21.19 -14.69 2.14
CA HIS A 141 20.13 -14.27 3.06
C HIS A 141 19.99 -12.74 3.05
N THR A 142 18.77 -12.28 2.77
CA THR A 142 18.46 -10.85 2.64
C THR A 142 17.27 -10.52 3.53
N SER A 143 17.39 -9.47 4.34
CA SER A 143 16.29 -8.91 5.14
C SER A 143 16.40 -7.40 5.23
N GLY A 144 15.30 -6.73 5.54
CA GLY A 144 15.28 -5.28 5.65
C GLY A 144 13.88 -4.71 5.86
N THR A 145 13.78 -3.41 5.65
CA THR A 145 12.53 -2.66 5.65
C THR A 145 12.40 -1.94 4.31
N LEU A 146 11.29 -2.16 3.61
CA LEU A 146 10.89 -1.30 2.50
C LEU A 146 10.14 -0.09 3.05
N THR A 147 10.50 1.08 2.57
CA THR A 147 9.78 2.33 2.82
C THR A 147 9.25 2.86 1.50
N PHE A 148 7.93 2.94 1.40
CA PHE A 148 7.24 3.62 0.31
C PHE A 148 7.01 5.06 0.78
N ALA A 149 7.57 6.03 0.06
CA ALA A 149 7.27 7.43 0.27
C ALA A 149 5.80 7.73 -0.07
N ALA A 150 5.31 8.89 0.33
CA ALA A 150 3.96 9.32 -0.02
C ALA A 150 3.74 9.22 -1.54
N GLY A 151 2.62 8.64 -1.95
CA GLY A 151 2.24 8.40 -3.34
C GLY A 151 2.92 7.22 -4.04
N GLU A 152 3.97 6.60 -3.47
CA GLU A 152 4.62 5.45 -4.10
C GLU A 152 3.82 4.15 -3.89
N THR A 153 3.71 3.35 -4.96
CA THR A 153 2.99 2.06 -4.93
C THR A 153 3.84 0.87 -5.35
N LEU A 154 5.10 1.07 -5.74
CA LEU A 154 6.00 0.01 -6.20
C LEU A 154 7.39 0.14 -5.55
N LYS A 155 7.90 -0.97 -5.04
CA LYS A 155 9.30 -1.16 -4.64
C LYS A 155 9.77 -2.56 -5.05
N THR A 156 11.08 -2.78 -4.95
CA THR A 156 11.67 -4.08 -5.25
C THR A 156 12.53 -4.57 -4.10
N ILE A 157 12.56 -5.89 -3.93
CA ILE A 157 13.55 -6.59 -3.10
C ILE A 157 14.49 -7.32 -4.04
N THR A 158 15.80 -7.14 -3.87
CA THR A 158 16.80 -7.86 -4.64
C THR A 158 17.51 -8.85 -3.74
N VAL A 159 17.44 -10.13 -4.11
CA VAL A 159 18.18 -11.22 -3.47
C VAL A 159 19.29 -11.64 -4.42
N GLN A 160 20.52 -11.81 -3.92
CA GLN A 160 21.62 -12.32 -4.75
C GLN A 160 21.57 -13.84 -4.76
N ILE A 161 21.54 -14.43 -5.95
CA ILE A 161 21.67 -15.86 -6.20
C ILE A 161 23.15 -16.15 -6.46
N VAL A 162 23.67 -17.20 -5.84
CA VAL A 162 25.07 -17.62 -5.95
C VAL A 162 25.13 -18.68 -7.03
N GLY A 163 25.96 -18.46 -8.05
CA GLY A 163 26.10 -19.40 -9.16
C GLY A 163 27.27 -20.35 -8.96
N ASP A 164 27.10 -21.60 -9.38
CA ASP A 164 28.18 -22.58 -9.46
C ASP A 164 28.02 -23.54 -10.65
N THR A 165 28.90 -24.55 -10.74
CA THR A 165 28.98 -25.46 -11.91
C THR A 165 28.46 -26.87 -11.62
N ILE A 166 27.90 -27.08 -10.44
CA ILE A 166 27.31 -28.35 -10.01
C ILE A 166 25.94 -28.45 -10.68
N SER A 167 25.59 -29.64 -11.15
CA SER A 167 24.26 -29.89 -11.70
C SER A 167 23.32 -30.30 -10.58
N GLU A 168 22.25 -29.54 -10.39
CA GLU A 168 21.30 -29.68 -9.30
C GLU A 168 19.85 -29.68 -9.82
N PRO A 169 18.86 -30.19 -9.07
CA PRO A 169 17.47 -29.91 -9.37
C PRO A 169 17.15 -28.42 -9.21
N ASN A 170 16.14 -27.90 -9.92
CA ASN A 170 15.64 -26.56 -9.63
C ASN A 170 15.28 -26.39 -8.15
N GLU A 171 15.65 -25.26 -7.59
CA GLU A 171 15.51 -24.98 -6.18
C GLU A 171 14.63 -23.77 -5.88
N SER A 172 14.23 -23.63 -4.62
CA SER A 172 13.42 -22.50 -4.19
C SER A 172 13.67 -22.07 -2.75
N PHE A 173 13.42 -20.79 -2.51
CA PHE A 173 13.35 -20.18 -1.18
C PHE A 173 12.13 -19.24 -1.10
N THR A 174 11.81 -18.76 0.10
CA THR A 174 10.67 -17.85 0.32
C THR A 174 11.16 -16.46 0.71
N VAL A 175 10.51 -15.41 0.18
CA VAL A 175 10.57 -14.04 0.71
C VAL A 175 9.26 -13.75 1.43
N ALA A 176 9.32 -13.43 2.72
CA ALA A 176 8.16 -13.06 3.51
C ALA A 176 8.16 -11.55 3.79
N LEU A 177 6.99 -10.93 3.63
CA LEU A 177 6.67 -9.60 4.13
C LEU A 177 6.06 -9.74 5.54
N ASN A 178 6.50 -8.90 6.47
CA ASN A 178 6.01 -8.90 7.84
C ASN A 178 5.93 -7.49 8.42
N THR A 179 5.16 -7.35 9.51
CA THR A 179 5.03 -6.10 10.27
C THR A 179 4.75 -4.88 9.38
N PRO A 180 3.65 -4.86 8.61
CA PRO A 180 3.24 -3.66 7.87
C PRO A 180 2.97 -2.52 8.87
N SER A 181 3.25 -1.28 8.46
CA SER A 181 2.98 -0.10 9.30
C SER A 181 1.48 0.06 9.59
N SER A 182 1.16 0.79 10.66
CA SER A 182 -0.24 1.08 11.02
C SER A 182 -1.02 1.66 9.83
N GLY A 183 -2.30 1.30 9.70
CA GLY A 183 -3.14 1.75 8.59
C GLY A 183 -2.89 1.03 7.26
N THR A 184 -2.09 -0.05 7.26
CA THR A 184 -1.87 -0.91 6.08
C THR A 184 -2.02 -2.39 6.43
N THR A 185 -2.19 -3.24 5.41
CA THR A 185 -2.39 -4.69 5.56
C THR A 185 -1.50 -5.50 4.61
N LEU A 186 -1.54 -6.83 4.69
CA LEU A 186 -0.91 -7.73 3.73
C LEU A 186 -2.00 -8.47 2.95
N ALA A 187 -2.08 -8.25 1.63
CA ALA A 187 -2.91 -9.06 0.73
C ALA A 187 -2.21 -10.38 0.37
N ARG A 188 -0.91 -10.29 0.07
CA ARG A 188 -0.04 -11.45 -0.15
C ARG A 188 1.30 -11.22 0.54
N GLY A 189 1.50 -11.89 1.67
CA GLY A 189 2.69 -11.71 2.52
C GLY A 189 3.88 -12.58 2.15
N THR A 190 3.80 -13.45 1.16
CA THR A 190 4.89 -14.36 0.79
C THR A 190 5.03 -14.50 -0.72
N ALA A 191 6.27 -14.67 -1.17
CA ALA A 191 6.61 -15.01 -2.54
C ALA A 191 7.67 -16.11 -2.57
N THR A 192 7.62 -16.94 -3.62
CA THR A 192 8.61 -17.97 -3.92
C THR A 192 9.65 -17.41 -4.88
N GLY A 193 10.92 -17.52 -4.50
CA GLY A 193 12.06 -17.36 -5.41
C GLY A 193 12.44 -18.72 -5.97
N THR A 194 12.50 -18.86 -7.29
CA THR A 194 12.94 -20.09 -7.96
C THR A 194 14.30 -19.90 -8.61
N ILE A 195 15.24 -20.78 -8.30
CA ILE A 195 16.56 -20.86 -8.93
C ILE A 195 16.48 -22.02 -9.92
N ARG A 196 16.72 -21.74 -11.22
CA ARG A 196 16.70 -22.76 -12.27
C ARG A 196 18.12 -23.20 -12.55
N ASP A 197 18.39 -24.48 -12.36
CA ASP A 197 19.70 -25.04 -12.67
C ASP A 197 19.97 -24.90 -14.18
N ASP A 198 21.10 -24.26 -14.52
CA ASP A 198 21.67 -24.22 -15.87
C ASP A 198 22.99 -25.01 -15.97
N GLY A 199 23.42 -25.65 -14.87
CA GLY A 199 24.59 -26.50 -14.74
C GLY A 199 24.46 -27.83 -15.47
N GLY A 200 24.78 -27.85 -16.76
CA GLY A 200 24.86 -29.11 -17.52
C GLY A 200 26.19 -29.84 -17.31
N SER A 201 26.17 -31.05 -16.74
CA SER A 201 27.34 -31.95 -16.76
C SER A 201 27.74 -32.31 -18.20
N ARG A 202 28.92 -31.88 -18.66
CA ARG A 202 29.45 -32.21 -20.00
C ARG A 202 30.53 -33.26 -19.92
N VAL A 203 30.34 -34.38 -20.63
CA VAL A 203 31.37 -35.42 -20.79
C VAL A 203 32.23 -35.08 -22.01
N PHE A 204 33.54 -34.94 -21.81
CA PHE A 204 34.51 -34.85 -22.89
C PHE A 204 35.21 -36.21 -23.06
N LEU A 205 35.30 -36.72 -24.29
CA LEU A 205 36.15 -37.86 -24.60
C LEU A 205 37.62 -37.39 -24.57
N PRO A 206 38.53 -38.03 -23.81
CA PRO A 206 39.95 -37.75 -23.97
C PRO A 206 40.36 -38.17 -25.38
N LEU A 207 40.87 -37.23 -26.18
CA LEU A 207 41.51 -37.56 -27.45
C LEU A 207 42.80 -38.33 -27.15
N VAL A 208 42.73 -39.65 -27.19
CA VAL A 208 43.92 -40.50 -27.12
C VAL A 208 44.52 -40.60 -28.51
N VAL A 209 45.44 -39.69 -28.85
CA VAL A 209 46.33 -39.89 -30.01
C VAL A 209 47.40 -40.88 -29.58
N ARG A 210 47.28 -42.15 -29.98
CA ARG A 210 48.42 -43.07 -29.92
C ARG A 210 49.27 -42.83 -31.17
N ASN A 211 50.47 -42.28 -30.99
CA ASN A 211 51.47 -42.35 -32.04
C ASN A 211 51.91 -43.80 -32.19
N HIS A 212 51.62 -44.40 -33.35
CA HIS A 212 52.23 -45.64 -33.75
C HIS A 212 53.68 -45.33 -34.14
N SER A 213 54.63 -45.56 -33.22
CA SER A 213 56.03 -45.69 -33.62
C SER A 213 56.13 -47.01 -34.40
N GLY A 214 56.01 -46.91 -35.72
CA GLY A 214 56.34 -48.00 -36.62
C GLY A 214 57.76 -48.46 -36.36
N ALA A 215 57.94 -49.77 -36.28
CA ALA A 215 59.23 -50.42 -36.32
C ALA A 215 59.89 -50.18 -37.68
N GLN A 216 61.16 -49.79 -37.68
CA GLN A 216 62.23 -50.44 -38.44
C GLN A 216 63.52 -50.38 -37.63
#